data_AF-A0A537U0H7-F1
#
_entry.id   AF-A0A537U0H7-F1
#
_cell.length_a   1.000
_cell.length_b   1.000
_cell.length_c   1.000
_cell.angle_alpha   90.00
_cell.angle_beta   90.00
_cell.angle_gamma   90.00
#
_symmetry.space_group_name_H-M   'P 1'
#
loop_
_entity.id
_entity.type
_entity.pdbx_description
1 polymer ?
#
loop_
_entity_poly.entity_id
_entity_poly.type
_entity_poly.pdbx_seq_one_letter_code
_entity_poly.pdbx_strand_id
1 'polypeptide(L)'
;MKRCYPVAAIAMSLTALCAPTWAQSSDAARGERMYRACVACHSLEPNRNMTGPSLAELWNRQAGSLPSFPRYSPALKSAGIIWNDDTLDEWIKDPQHFIPGNTMTFPGMKDARQRADLLAFLKDATRPGHAPKTAQGGNQMGGMMMGGGRVPNLKKLDPEDRVQSINHCGDTYKVATADGKARDFWERNPRFKTDVSDEGPQKGAPALVGAGMMGDRADVIFASPEEISAFIVQQC
;
A
#
# COMPACT_ATOMS: atom_id res chain seq x y z
N MET A 1 7.92 92.52 -6.40
CA MET A 1 7.97 91.71 -5.15
C MET A 1 7.29 90.38 -5.42
N LYS A 2 8.04 89.29 -5.23
CA LYS A 2 7.70 87.90 -5.57
C LYS A 2 6.66 87.33 -4.60
N ARG A 3 5.66 86.60 -5.07
CA ARG A 3 4.96 85.56 -4.31
C ARG A 3 4.64 84.39 -5.24
N CYS A 4 5.57 83.43 -5.27
CA CYS A 4 5.34 82.09 -5.80
C CYS A 4 4.52 81.30 -4.77
N TYR A 5 3.43 80.68 -5.18
CA TYR A 5 2.74 79.64 -4.40
C TYR A 5 3.15 78.28 -4.97
N PRO A 6 3.59 77.31 -4.16
CA PRO A 6 3.86 75.97 -4.66
C PRO A 6 2.54 75.23 -4.85
N VAL A 7 2.34 74.71 -6.06
CA VAL A 7 1.30 73.73 -6.37
C VAL A 7 1.68 72.43 -5.68
N ALA A 8 0.95 72.04 -4.64
CA ALA A 8 1.08 70.74 -4.01
C ALA A 8 0.39 69.69 -4.88
N ALA A 9 1.16 69.00 -5.73
CA ALA A 9 0.70 67.83 -6.46
C ALA A 9 0.64 66.63 -5.50
N ILE A 10 -0.58 66.21 -5.12
CA ILE A 10 -0.80 64.97 -4.38
C ILE A 10 -0.65 63.82 -5.38
N ALA A 11 0.51 63.18 -5.39
CA ALA A 11 0.72 61.94 -6.11
C ALA A 11 0.03 60.80 -5.35
N MET A 12 -1.13 60.35 -5.83
CA MET A 12 -1.73 59.09 -5.39
C MET A 12 -0.92 57.93 -5.97
N SER A 13 0.03 57.43 -5.19
CA SER A 13 0.71 56.17 -5.47
C SER A 13 -0.27 55.02 -5.29
N LEU A 14 -0.88 54.54 -6.39
CA LEU A 14 -1.51 53.22 -6.43
C LEU A 14 -0.41 52.16 -6.34
N THR A 15 -0.13 51.68 -5.13
CA THR A 15 0.57 50.42 -4.93
C THR A 15 -0.39 49.29 -5.35
N ALA A 16 -0.25 48.84 -6.59
CA ALA A 16 -0.82 47.58 -7.03
C ALA A 16 -0.15 46.45 -6.21
N LEU A 17 -0.83 45.97 -5.17
CA LEU A 17 -0.48 44.72 -4.53
C LEU A 17 -0.69 43.60 -5.55
N CYS A 18 0.37 43.22 -6.25
CA CYS A 18 0.47 41.88 -6.82
C CYS A 18 0.41 40.89 -5.65
N ALA A 19 -0.79 40.41 -5.32
CA ALA A 19 -0.93 39.26 -4.46
C ALA A 19 -0.22 38.10 -5.15
N PRO A 20 0.73 37.42 -4.49
CA PRO A 20 1.28 36.18 -5.02
C PRO A 20 0.13 35.18 -5.09
N THR A 21 -0.34 34.93 -6.31
CA THR A 21 -1.21 33.80 -6.56
C THR A 21 -0.33 32.55 -6.45
N TRP A 22 -0.88 31.47 -5.91
CA TRP A 22 -0.31 30.10 -5.86
C TRP A 22 0.66 29.76 -4.71
N ALA A 23 0.27 30.05 -3.47
CA ALA A 23 0.46 29.05 -2.41
C ALA A 23 -0.86 28.27 -2.26
N GLN A 24 -1.15 27.36 -3.19
CA GLN A 24 -2.20 26.36 -2.94
C GLN A 24 -1.67 25.46 -1.83
N SER A 25 -2.16 25.66 -0.61
CA SER A 25 -1.82 24.83 0.54
C SER A 25 -2.08 23.36 0.21
N SER A 26 -1.05 22.55 0.41
CA SER A 26 -1.21 21.10 0.42
C SER A 26 -2.24 20.74 1.48
N ASP A 27 -3.16 19.86 1.14
CA ASP A 27 -4.30 19.51 1.98
C ASP A 27 -4.22 18.03 2.33
N ALA A 28 -3.96 17.75 3.60
CA ALA A 28 -3.83 16.39 4.10
C ALA A 28 -5.08 15.54 3.82
N ALA A 29 -6.28 16.14 3.77
CA ALA A 29 -7.52 15.40 3.45
C ALA A 29 -7.62 15.06 1.95
N ARG A 30 -7.01 15.86 1.06
CA ARG A 30 -6.84 15.47 -0.36
C ARG A 30 -5.73 14.44 -0.51
N GLY A 31 -4.66 14.59 0.26
CA GLY A 31 -3.53 13.66 0.32
C GLY A 31 -3.93 12.25 0.73
N GLU A 32 -4.87 12.11 1.68
CA GLU A 32 -5.43 10.81 2.07
C GLU A 32 -6.07 10.08 0.87
N ARG A 33 -6.73 10.82 -0.05
CA ARG A 33 -7.29 10.22 -1.27
C ARG A 33 -6.18 9.76 -2.22
N MET A 34 -5.09 10.51 -2.32
CA MET A 34 -3.94 10.14 -3.13
C MET A 34 -3.23 8.91 -2.56
N TYR A 35 -3.24 8.75 -1.24
CA TYR A 35 -2.67 7.58 -0.56
C TYR A 35 -3.36 6.27 -0.94
N ARG A 36 -4.58 6.29 -1.49
CA ARG A 36 -5.24 5.09 -2.03
C ARG A 36 -4.43 4.38 -3.11
N ALA A 37 -3.52 5.07 -3.80
CA ALA A 37 -2.59 4.43 -4.73
C ALA A 37 -1.51 3.58 -4.02
N CYS A 38 -1.32 3.77 -2.71
CA CYS A 38 -0.26 3.16 -1.90
C CYS A 38 -0.79 2.13 -0.88
N VAL A 39 -2.05 2.26 -0.42
CA VAL A 39 -2.64 1.42 0.66
C VAL A 39 -2.59 -0.08 0.37
N ALA A 40 -2.56 -0.46 -0.91
CA ALA A 40 -2.50 -1.85 -1.34
C ALA A 40 -1.15 -2.51 -0.99
N CYS A 41 -0.08 -1.72 -0.90
CA CYS A 41 1.29 -2.22 -0.74
C CYS A 41 1.97 -1.72 0.53
N HIS A 42 1.45 -0.66 1.17
CA HIS A 42 2.12 0.00 2.28
C HIS A 42 1.18 0.21 3.45
N SER A 43 1.72 -0.01 4.66
CA SER A 43 1.08 0.35 5.92
C SER A 43 1.64 1.67 6.44
N LEU A 44 0.85 2.40 7.22
CA LEU A 44 1.31 3.53 8.05
C LEU A 44 1.67 3.11 9.48
N GLU A 45 1.32 1.88 9.87
CA GLU A 45 1.65 1.35 11.20
C GLU A 45 3.13 0.93 11.27
N PRO A 46 3.86 1.26 12.37
CA PRO A 46 5.24 0.84 12.56
C PRO A 46 5.42 -0.68 12.44
N ASN A 47 6.45 -1.10 11.72
CA ASN A 47 6.83 -2.51 11.51
C ASN A 47 5.77 -3.43 10.88
N ARG A 48 4.64 -2.88 10.40
CA ARG A 48 3.65 -3.65 9.65
C ARG A 48 3.97 -3.60 8.17
N ASN A 49 4.76 -4.55 7.70
CA ASN A 49 5.11 -4.65 6.29
C ASN A 49 3.99 -5.35 5.49
N MET A 50 3.93 -5.06 4.20
CA MET A 50 2.99 -5.68 3.24
C MET A 50 3.79 -6.11 2.00
N THR A 51 3.26 -5.89 0.79
CA THR A 51 4.04 -6.00 -0.45
C THR A 51 5.27 -5.09 -0.42
N GLY A 52 5.11 -3.86 0.09
CA GLY A 52 6.17 -2.92 0.40
C GLY A 52 6.42 -2.76 1.90
N PRO A 53 7.48 -2.03 2.29
CA PRO A 53 7.79 -1.73 3.69
C PRO A 53 6.73 -0.83 4.35
N SER A 54 6.68 -0.84 5.68
CA SER A 54 5.96 0.17 6.44
C SER A 54 6.50 1.57 6.14
N LEU A 55 5.58 2.53 6.00
CA LEU A 55 5.89 3.94 5.81
C LEU A 55 5.92 4.71 7.13
N ALA A 56 5.67 4.08 8.27
CA ALA A 56 5.86 4.75 9.56
C ALA A 56 7.29 5.30 9.68
N GLU A 57 7.46 6.50 10.22
CA GLU A 57 8.76 7.14 10.43
C GLU A 57 9.58 7.23 9.13
N LEU A 58 8.93 7.68 8.04
CA LEU A 58 9.54 7.73 6.71
C LEU A 58 10.59 8.83 6.56
N TRP A 59 10.32 10.02 7.12
CA TRP A 59 11.21 11.17 6.96
C TRP A 59 12.55 10.95 7.66
N ASN A 60 13.63 11.35 6.99
CA ASN A 60 15.03 11.19 7.36
C ASN A 60 15.52 9.73 7.40
N ARG A 61 14.69 8.76 7.03
CA ARG A 61 15.12 7.37 6.91
C ARG A 61 15.89 7.17 5.60
N GLN A 62 16.98 6.41 5.67
CA GLN A 62 17.70 5.99 4.47
C GLN A 62 16.83 5.07 3.60
N ALA A 63 16.88 5.25 2.29
CA ALA A 63 16.20 4.38 1.34
C ALA A 63 16.70 2.93 1.50
N GLY A 64 15.77 1.98 1.50
CA GLY A 64 16.12 0.56 1.58
C GLY A 64 16.65 0.08 2.94
N SER A 65 16.50 0.86 4.02
CA SER A 65 17.14 0.56 5.32
C SER A 65 16.21 0.10 6.44
N LEU A 66 14.89 0.03 6.24
CA LEU A 66 13.97 -0.41 7.30
C LEU A 66 14.27 -1.86 7.72
N PRO A 67 14.73 -2.13 8.97
CA PRO A 67 15.21 -3.46 9.35
C PRO A 67 14.15 -4.56 9.26
N SER A 68 12.88 -4.22 9.50
CA SER A 68 11.78 -5.18 9.44
C SER A 68 11.43 -5.63 8.00
N PHE A 69 11.97 -4.97 6.97
CA PHE A 69 11.71 -5.31 5.56
C PHE A 69 13.00 -5.72 4.83
N PRO A 70 13.36 -7.02 4.79
CA PRO A 70 14.60 -7.47 4.16
C PRO A 70 14.57 -7.46 2.61
N ARG A 71 13.37 -7.47 2.02
CA ARG A 71 13.09 -7.70 0.59
C ARG A 71 13.26 -6.47 -0.32
N TYR A 72 14.06 -5.49 0.07
CA TYR A 72 14.38 -4.37 -0.82
C TYR A 72 15.20 -4.83 -2.04
N SER A 73 14.92 -4.22 -3.20
CA SER A 73 15.77 -4.38 -4.38
C SER A 73 17.22 -3.95 -4.09
N PRO A 74 18.23 -4.59 -4.73
CA PRO A 74 19.62 -4.15 -4.62
C PRO A 74 19.81 -2.66 -4.98
N ALA A 75 19.14 -2.21 -6.05
CA ALA A 75 19.19 -0.82 -6.49
C ALA A 75 18.78 0.17 -5.39
N LEU A 76 17.66 -0.10 -4.71
CA LEU A 76 17.16 0.76 -3.64
C LEU A 76 18.05 0.74 -2.38
N LYS A 77 18.64 -0.43 -2.05
CA LYS A 77 19.60 -0.53 -0.92
C LYS A 77 20.87 0.28 -1.17
N SER A 78 21.35 0.29 -2.42
CA SER A 78 22.59 0.95 -2.82
C SER A 78 22.40 2.42 -3.22
N ALA A 79 21.17 2.94 -3.23
CA ALA A 79 20.87 4.27 -3.77
C ALA A 79 21.51 5.43 -2.97
N GLY A 80 21.85 5.22 -1.69
CA GLY A 80 22.46 6.27 -0.86
C GLY A 80 21.55 7.48 -0.58
N ILE A 81 20.23 7.32 -0.79
CA ILE A 81 19.24 8.39 -0.66
C ILE A 81 18.69 8.45 0.76
N ILE A 82 18.44 9.66 1.24
CA ILE A 82 17.66 9.93 2.46
C ILE A 82 16.29 10.45 2.05
N TRP A 83 15.23 9.90 2.65
CA TRP A 83 13.86 10.36 2.39
C TRP A 83 13.60 11.72 3.04
N ASN A 84 13.33 12.71 2.21
CA ASN A 84 12.89 14.05 2.59
C ASN A 84 11.84 14.52 1.57
N ASP A 85 11.37 15.77 1.69
CA ASP A 85 10.31 16.27 0.81
C ASP A 85 10.70 16.22 -0.69
N ASP A 86 11.95 16.58 -1.01
CA ASP A 86 12.44 16.62 -2.40
C ASP A 86 12.65 15.23 -2.99
N THR A 87 13.32 14.33 -2.24
CA THR A 87 13.62 12.98 -2.72
C THR A 87 12.36 12.13 -2.81
N LEU A 88 11.37 12.35 -1.94
CA LEU A 88 10.08 11.68 -2.04
C LEU A 88 9.24 12.24 -3.20
N ASP A 89 9.30 13.54 -3.51
CA ASP A 89 8.59 14.08 -4.68
C ASP A 89 9.08 13.44 -5.99
N GLU A 90 10.40 13.41 -6.21
CA GLU A 90 10.98 12.80 -7.41
C GLU A 90 10.78 11.29 -7.45
N TRP A 91 10.88 10.59 -6.31
CA TRP A 91 10.58 9.17 -6.22
C TRP A 91 9.13 8.85 -6.57
N ILE A 92 8.16 9.60 -6.05
CA ILE A 92 6.73 9.38 -6.32
C ILE A 92 6.36 9.77 -7.75
N LYS A 93 7.02 10.76 -8.34
CA LYS A 93 6.80 11.20 -9.72
C LYS A 93 7.14 10.12 -10.74
N ASP A 94 8.26 9.43 -10.55
CA ASP A 94 8.71 8.34 -11.41
C ASP A 94 9.74 7.44 -10.72
N PRO A 95 9.31 6.37 -10.03
CA PRO A 95 10.21 5.54 -9.25
C PRO A 95 11.29 4.87 -10.09
N GLN A 96 10.92 4.32 -11.26
CA GLN A 96 11.84 3.63 -12.15
C GLN A 96 12.86 4.58 -12.78
N HIS A 97 12.46 5.81 -13.10
CA HIS A 97 13.41 6.81 -13.56
C HIS A 97 14.33 7.30 -12.44
N PHE A 98 13.79 7.55 -11.25
CA PHE A 98 14.57 8.09 -10.12
C PHE A 98 15.58 7.09 -9.58
N ILE A 99 15.20 5.82 -9.44
CA ILE A 99 16.10 4.73 -9.04
C ILE A 99 15.89 3.53 -9.97
N PRO A 100 16.63 3.46 -11.10
CA PRO A 100 16.51 2.36 -12.05
C PRO A 100 16.79 0.99 -11.41
N GLY A 101 15.96 0.00 -11.75
CA GLY A 101 16.09 -1.36 -11.21
C GLY A 101 15.50 -1.56 -9.82
N ASN A 102 14.77 -0.57 -9.28
CA ASN A 102 13.95 -0.80 -8.10
C ASN A 102 12.79 -1.76 -8.42
N THR A 103 12.25 -2.43 -7.39
CA THR A 103 11.16 -3.42 -7.56
C THR A 103 9.77 -2.88 -7.27
N MET A 104 9.61 -1.56 -7.03
CA MET A 104 8.30 -0.95 -6.84
C MET A 104 7.62 -0.77 -8.21
N THR A 105 6.50 -1.46 -8.40
CA THR A 105 5.75 -1.49 -9.68
C THR A 105 4.83 -0.29 -9.88
N PHE A 106 5.01 0.77 -9.09
CA PHE A 106 4.19 1.98 -9.18
C PHE A 106 4.59 2.81 -10.42
N PRO A 107 3.65 3.15 -11.32
CA PRO A 107 3.96 3.91 -12.55
C PRO A 107 4.33 5.38 -12.30
N GLY A 108 4.15 5.87 -11.08
CA GLY A 108 4.40 7.26 -10.71
C GLY A 108 3.16 8.15 -10.75
N MET A 109 3.24 9.32 -10.10
CA MET A 109 2.20 10.33 -10.03
C MET A 109 2.70 11.63 -10.67
N LYS A 110 2.30 11.89 -11.93
CA LYS A 110 2.86 13.00 -12.71
C LYS A 110 2.37 14.39 -12.27
N ASP A 111 1.15 14.49 -11.75
CA ASP A 111 0.59 15.75 -11.26
C ASP A 111 1.30 16.20 -9.97
N ALA A 112 1.97 17.35 -10.03
CA ALA A 112 2.75 17.88 -8.92
C ALA A 112 1.89 18.28 -7.70
N ARG A 113 0.65 18.71 -7.91
CA ARG A 113 -0.26 19.05 -6.80
C ARG A 113 -0.73 17.80 -6.08
N GLN A 114 -1.03 16.73 -6.82
CA GLN A 114 -1.38 15.44 -6.20
C GLN A 114 -0.22 14.89 -5.36
N ARG A 115 1.03 15.00 -5.85
CA ARG A 115 2.20 14.61 -5.06
C ARG A 115 2.36 15.47 -3.82
N ALA A 116 2.24 16.80 -3.94
CA ALA A 116 2.34 17.70 -2.80
C ALA A 116 1.26 17.42 -1.72
N ASP A 117 0.02 17.16 -2.14
CA ASP A 117 -1.06 16.75 -1.23
C ASP A 117 -0.73 15.40 -0.56
N LEU A 118 -0.25 14.40 -1.32
CA LEU A 118 0.15 13.09 -0.79
C LEU A 118 1.30 13.20 0.22
N LEU A 119 2.33 13.97 -0.09
CA LEU A 119 3.48 14.18 0.80
C LEU A 119 3.03 14.86 2.10
N ALA A 120 2.14 15.84 2.03
CA ALA A 120 1.59 16.48 3.22
C ALA A 120 0.84 15.50 4.13
N PHE A 121 0.01 14.62 3.53
CA PHE A 121 -0.66 13.55 4.27
C PHE A 121 0.34 12.56 4.89
N LEU A 122 1.28 12.03 4.12
CA LEU A 122 2.28 11.09 4.61
C LEU A 122 3.15 11.70 5.71
N LYS A 123 3.49 12.99 5.62
CA LYS A 123 4.31 13.70 6.61
C LYS A 123 3.61 13.86 7.95
N ASP A 124 2.28 13.89 7.97
CA ASP A 124 1.49 13.88 9.18
C ASP A 124 1.28 12.45 9.70
N ALA A 125 0.86 11.56 8.81
CA ALA A 125 0.44 10.20 9.15
C ALA A 125 1.59 9.24 9.52
N THR A 126 2.84 9.60 9.19
CA THR A 126 4.03 8.77 9.46
C THR A 126 4.93 9.34 10.55
N ARG A 127 4.50 10.36 11.30
CA ARG A 127 5.30 10.93 12.39
C ARG A 127 5.54 9.88 13.49
N PRO A 128 6.69 9.93 14.18
CA PRO A 128 6.93 9.09 15.36
C PRO A 128 5.78 9.20 16.36
N GLY A 129 5.26 8.06 16.82
CA GLY A 129 4.14 8.02 17.77
C GLY A 129 2.75 8.31 17.18
N HIS A 130 2.63 8.58 15.87
CA HIS A 130 1.33 8.62 15.19
C HIS A 130 0.89 7.18 14.87
N ALA A 131 0.31 6.50 15.86
CA ALA A 131 -0.51 5.34 15.55
C ALA A 131 -1.74 5.86 14.79
N PRO A 132 -2.08 5.34 13.60
CA PRO A 132 -3.34 5.70 12.96
C PRO A 132 -4.42 5.44 14.00
N LYS A 133 -5.29 6.43 14.25
CA LYS A 133 -6.50 6.19 15.05
C LYS A 133 -7.12 4.94 14.45
N THR A 134 -7.22 3.89 15.26
CA THR A 134 -8.00 2.71 14.91
C THR A 134 -9.29 3.24 14.30
N ALA A 135 -9.57 2.88 13.05
CA ALA A 135 -10.85 3.13 12.43
C ALA A 135 -11.88 2.33 13.22
N GLN A 136 -12.33 2.88 14.35
CA GLN A 136 -13.40 2.36 15.17
C GLN A 136 -14.57 3.30 15.05
N GLY A 137 -15.54 2.84 14.26
CA GLY A 137 -16.96 3.13 14.44
C GLY A 137 -17.55 4.11 13.43
N GLY A 138 -18.34 3.59 12.49
CA GLY A 138 -19.41 4.39 11.86
C GLY A 138 -19.62 4.22 10.36
N ASN A 139 -19.96 3.03 9.87
CA ASN A 139 -21.33 2.81 9.38
C ASN A 139 -21.52 1.38 8.88
N GLN A 140 -22.48 0.74 9.53
CA GLN A 140 -23.42 -0.17 8.90
C GLN A 140 -24.04 0.52 7.67
N MET A 141 -23.43 0.32 6.50
CA MET A 141 -24.12 0.15 5.22
C MET A 141 -23.43 -1.06 4.60
N GLY A 142 -24.03 -2.25 4.58
CA GLY A 142 -25.38 -2.46 4.07
C GLY A 142 -25.39 -2.18 2.57
N GLY A 143 -24.82 -3.10 1.78
CA GLY A 143 -25.06 -3.21 0.34
C GLY A 143 -24.14 -2.42 -0.59
N MET A 144 -23.36 -3.17 -1.37
CA MET A 144 -22.78 -2.91 -2.71
C MET A 144 -21.48 -3.74 -2.81
N MET A 145 -21.54 -5.08 -2.80
CA MET A 145 -21.87 -5.92 -3.95
C MET A 145 -21.37 -5.35 -5.29
N MET A 146 -20.09 -5.61 -5.59
CA MET A 146 -19.57 -5.79 -6.95
C MET A 146 -18.63 -7.01 -6.89
N GLY A 147 -19.06 -8.26 -7.10
CA GLY A 147 -20.36 -8.77 -7.52
C GLY A 147 -20.80 -9.96 -6.66
N GLY A 148 -22.12 -10.14 -6.59
CA GLY A 148 -22.75 -11.34 -6.07
C GLY A 148 -22.48 -12.54 -6.98
N GLY A 149 -21.27 -13.07 -6.91
CA GLY A 149 -21.07 -14.50 -7.11
C GLY A 149 -21.44 -15.20 -5.81
N ARG A 150 -22.27 -16.24 -5.90
CA ARG A 150 -22.29 -17.31 -4.88
C ARG A 150 -20.83 -17.64 -4.56
N VAL A 151 -20.46 -17.88 -3.29
CA VAL A 151 -19.17 -18.54 -3.01
C VAL A 151 -19.15 -19.76 -3.95
N PRO A 152 -18.19 -19.86 -4.88
CA PRO A 152 -18.23 -20.92 -5.87
C PRO A 152 -18.23 -22.26 -5.13
N ASN A 153 -18.98 -23.24 -5.64
CA ASN A 153 -18.98 -24.56 -5.04
C ASN A 153 -17.55 -25.10 -5.08
N LEU A 154 -16.92 -25.23 -3.91
CA LEU A 154 -15.49 -25.51 -3.76
C LEU A 154 -15.15 -26.97 -4.14
N LYS A 155 -16.16 -27.81 -4.41
CA LYS A 155 -15.99 -29.12 -5.04
C LYS A 155 -15.72 -29.01 -6.55
N LYS A 156 -16.07 -27.88 -7.16
CA LYS A 156 -15.93 -27.60 -8.60
C LYS A 156 -15.05 -26.36 -8.79
N LEU A 157 -13.74 -26.56 -8.70
CA LEU A 157 -12.74 -25.52 -8.92
C LEU A 157 -11.85 -25.90 -10.09
N ASP A 158 -11.31 -24.88 -10.75
CA ASP A 158 -10.28 -25.06 -11.75
C ASP A 158 -8.99 -25.61 -11.11
N PRO A 159 -8.12 -26.30 -11.87
CA PRO A 159 -6.90 -26.90 -11.33
C PRO A 159 -5.97 -25.90 -10.61
N GLU A 160 -5.96 -24.64 -11.04
CA GLU A 160 -5.17 -23.56 -10.44
C GLU A 160 -5.65 -23.11 -9.06
N ASP A 161 -6.89 -23.42 -8.69
CA ASP A 161 -7.46 -23.13 -7.37
C ASP A 161 -7.51 -24.37 -6.46
N ARG A 162 -6.92 -25.49 -6.91
CA ARG A 162 -6.90 -26.76 -6.16
C ARG A 162 -5.55 -26.99 -5.52
N VAL A 163 -5.46 -26.90 -4.19
CA VAL A 163 -4.20 -27.11 -3.46
C VAL A 163 -3.81 -28.58 -3.50
N GLN A 164 -2.54 -28.84 -3.82
CA GLN A 164 -1.91 -30.17 -3.82
C GLN A 164 -0.94 -30.33 -2.64
N SER A 165 -0.17 -29.30 -2.34
CA SER A 165 0.77 -29.31 -1.21
C SER A 165 1.03 -27.91 -0.68
N ILE A 166 1.43 -27.85 0.59
CA ILE A 166 1.84 -26.62 1.24
C ILE A 166 3.17 -26.89 1.94
N ASN A 167 4.25 -26.33 1.39
CA ASN A 167 5.57 -26.41 2.00
C ASN A 167 5.83 -25.15 2.81
N HIS A 168 6.21 -25.33 4.08
CA HIS A 168 6.59 -24.24 4.95
C HIS A 168 8.10 -24.23 5.16
N CYS A 169 8.72 -23.09 4.90
CA CYS A 169 10.14 -22.83 5.17
C CYS A 169 10.30 -21.40 5.68
N GLY A 170 10.82 -21.25 6.90
CA GLY A 170 11.01 -19.93 7.51
C GLY A 170 9.67 -19.22 7.78
N ASP A 171 9.42 -18.11 7.09
CA ASP A 171 8.19 -17.31 7.15
C ASP A 171 7.25 -17.55 5.97
N THR A 172 7.60 -18.47 5.08
CA THR A 172 6.97 -18.61 3.76
C THR A 172 6.25 -19.96 3.64
N TYR A 173 5.02 -19.88 3.15
CA TYR A 173 4.20 -21.01 2.72
C TYR A 173 4.16 -21.03 1.19
N LYS A 174 4.79 -22.04 0.60
CA LYS A 174 4.69 -22.32 -0.83
C LYS A 174 3.52 -23.26 -1.06
N VAL A 175 2.47 -22.75 -1.68
CA VAL A 175 1.25 -23.50 -1.99
C VAL A 175 1.31 -23.93 -3.45
N ALA A 176 1.38 -25.24 -3.69
CA ALA A 176 1.33 -25.81 -5.03
C ALA A 176 -0.11 -26.19 -5.40
N THR A 177 -0.48 -25.95 -6.66
CA THR A 177 -1.82 -26.18 -7.19
C THR A 177 -1.83 -27.29 -8.24
N ALA A 178 -3.02 -27.84 -8.53
CA ALA A 178 -3.16 -29.01 -9.42
C ALA A 178 -2.80 -28.72 -10.89
N ASP A 179 -2.69 -27.45 -11.28
CA ASP A 179 -2.13 -27.01 -12.56
C ASP A 179 -0.58 -27.09 -12.61
N GLY A 180 0.08 -27.51 -11.52
CA GLY A 180 1.52 -27.64 -11.41
C GLY A 180 2.25 -26.33 -11.07
N LYS A 181 1.53 -25.23 -10.84
CA LYS A 181 2.13 -23.97 -10.39
C LYS A 181 2.26 -23.95 -8.87
N ALA A 182 3.11 -23.07 -8.36
CA ALA A 182 3.22 -22.78 -6.95
C ALA A 182 3.26 -21.28 -6.70
N ARG A 183 2.70 -20.85 -5.57
CA ARG A 183 2.67 -19.46 -5.12
C ARG A 183 3.16 -19.36 -3.68
N ASP A 184 3.94 -18.33 -3.42
CA ASP A 184 4.48 -18.07 -2.09
C ASP A 184 3.61 -17.07 -1.34
N PHE A 185 3.27 -17.42 -0.10
CA PHE A 185 2.54 -16.59 0.85
C PHE A 185 3.36 -16.49 2.13
N TRP A 186 3.70 -15.27 2.56
CA TRP A 186 4.54 -15.05 3.74
C TRP A 186 3.72 -14.64 4.97
N GLU A 187 4.30 -14.85 6.15
CA GLU A 187 3.76 -14.46 7.45
C GLU A 187 2.29 -14.88 7.67
N ARG A 188 1.37 -13.91 7.74
CA ARG A 188 -0.06 -14.08 8.05
C ARG A 188 -0.95 -14.02 6.80
N ASN A 189 -0.34 -13.99 5.61
CA ASN A 189 -1.05 -13.90 4.35
C ASN A 189 -1.81 -15.19 3.96
N PRO A 190 -1.31 -16.41 4.24
CA PRO A 190 -2.14 -17.59 4.12
C PRO A 190 -3.06 -17.70 5.33
N ARG A 191 -4.36 -17.88 5.07
CA ARG A 191 -5.40 -18.05 6.09
C ARG A 191 -5.99 -19.43 5.96
N PHE A 192 -5.67 -20.30 6.89
CA PHE A 192 -6.23 -21.64 6.93
C PHE A 192 -7.62 -21.60 7.54
N LYS A 193 -8.60 -22.11 6.80
CA LYS A 193 -10.03 -22.11 7.16
C LYS A 193 -10.62 -23.48 6.93
N THR A 194 -11.80 -23.72 7.49
CA THR A 194 -12.57 -24.95 7.25
C THR A 194 -13.96 -24.59 6.77
N ASP A 195 -14.48 -25.35 5.81
CA ASP A 195 -15.86 -25.26 5.35
C ASP A 195 -16.44 -26.68 5.21
N VAL A 196 -17.35 -27.02 6.12
CA VAL A 196 -18.02 -28.34 6.19
C VAL A 196 -19.37 -28.34 5.47
N SER A 197 -19.72 -27.26 4.76
CA SER A 197 -20.98 -27.16 4.04
C SER A 197 -21.02 -28.07 2.80
N ASP A 198 -22.21 -28.25 2.24
CA ASP A 198 -22.38 -28.99 0.98
C ASP A 198 -21.67 -28.35 -0.21
N GLU A 199 -21.38 -27.05 -0.14
CA GLU A 199 -20.62 -26.28 -1.14
C GLU A 199 -19.13 -26.15 -0.77
N GLY A 200 -18.69 -26.69 0.37
CA GLY A 200 -17.30 -26.75 0.82
C GLY A 200 -16.41 -27.70 0.00
N PRO A 201 -15.08 -27.66 0.17
CA PRO A 201 -14.15 -28.49 -0.59
C PRO A 201 -14.31 -29.98 -0.29
N GLN A 202 -13.82 -30.85 -1.18
CA GLN A 202 -13.78 -32.28 -0.91
C GLN A 202 -12.63 -32.60 0.07
N LYS A 203 -12.82 -33.67 0.86
CA LYS A 203 -11.78 -34.19 1.74
C LYS A 203 -10.50 -34.51 0.95
N GLY A 204 -9.35 -34.03 1.43
CA GLY A 204 -8.05 -34.18 0.77
C GLY A 204 -7.87 -33.31 -0.48
N ALA A 205 -8.77 -32.35 -0.71
CA ALA A 205 -8.74 -31.50 -1.90
C ALA A 205 -8.99 -30.01 -1.54
N PRO A 206 -8.10 -29.37 -0.75
CA PRO A 206 -8.33 -28.02 -0.25
C PRO A 206 -8.45 -27.00 -1.38
N ALA A 207 -9.24 -25.96 -1.15
CA ALA A 207 -9.46 -24.87 -2.08
C ALA A 207 -8.51 -23.71 -1.79
N LEU A 208 -7.95 -23.11 -2.84
CA LEU A 208 -7.24 -21.85 -2.78
C LEU A 208 -8.17 -20.74 -3.26
N VAL A 209 -8.43 -19.75 -2.41
CA VAL A 209 -9.30 -18.62 -2.76
C VAL A 209 -8.53 -17.32 -2.52
N GLY A 210 -8.48 -16.44 -3.52
CA GLY A 210 -7.90 -15.12 -3.37
C GLY A 210 -8.65 -14.29 -2.31
N ALA A 211 -7.94 -13.80 -1.30
CA ALA A 211 -8.52 -13.06 -0.18
C ALA A 211 -8.00 -11.60 -0.09
N GLY A 212 -7.18 -11.18 -1.04
CA GLY A 212 -6.61 -9.83 -1.13
C GLY A 212 -6.89 -9.19 -2.49
N MET A 213 -7.01 -7.86 -2.53
CA MET A 213 -7.21 -7.13 -3.80
C MET A 213 -5.99 -7.19 -4.73
N MET A 214 -4.82 -7.54 -4.18
CA MET A 214 -3.55 -7.63 -4.92
C MET A 214 -3.07 -9.07 -5.10
N GLY A 215 -3.87 -10.08 -4.73
CA GLY A 215 -3.47 -11.49 -4.81
C GLY A 215 -2.38 -11.92 -3.81
N ASP A 216 -2.03 -11.05 -2.86
CA ASP A 216 -1.03 -11.24 -1.82
C ASP A 216 -1.52 -12.10 -0.64
N ARG A 217 -2.85 -12.16 -0.46
CA ARG A 217 -3.51 -12.99 0.56
C ARG A 217 -4.32 -14.09 -0.08
N ALA A 218 -4.33 -15.25 0.56
CA ALA A 218 -5.18 -16.36 0.17
C ALA A 218 -5.83 -17.01 1.38
N ASP A 219 -7.08 -17.40 1.21
CA ASP A 219 -7.74 -18.35 2.08
C ASP A 219 -7.47 -19.76 1.51
N VAL A 220 -6.89 -20.63 2.33
CA VAL A 220 -6.80 -22.06 2.03
C VAL A 220 -7.87 -22.75 2.86
N ILE A 221 -8.87 -23.29 2.19
CA ILE A 221 -10.09 -23.82 2.80
C ILE A 221 -10.03 -25.34 2.75
N PHE A 222 -10.12 -25.97 3.91
CA PHE A 222 -10.10 -27.42 4.11
C PHE A 222 -11.51 -27.95 4.40
N ALA A 223 -11.72 -29.25 4.17
CA ALA A 223 -12.98 -29.90 4.50
C ALA A 223 -13.09 -30.17 6.00
N SER A 224 -11.97 -30.24 6.72
CA SER A 224 -11.96 -30.37 8.18
C SER A 224 -10.66 -29.85 8.83
N PRO A 225 -10.67 -29.55 10.14
CA PRO A 225 -9.48 -29.04 10.85
C PRO A 225 -8.29 -30.02 10.82
N GLU A 226 -8.56 -31.33 10.81
CA GLU A 226 -7.52 -32.37 10.85
C GLU A 226 -6.64 -32.37 9.59
N GLU A 227 -7.16 -31.87 8.47
CA GLU A 227 -6.42 -31.78 7.21
C GLU A 227 -5.35 -30.69 7.22
N ILE A 228 -5.54 -29.63 8.02
CA ILE A 228 -4.69 -28.43 7.98
C ILE A 228 -3.23 -28.81 8.26
N SER A 229 -2.97 -29.45 9.39
CA SER A 229 -1.60 -29.84 9.77
C SER A 229 -1.05 -30.96 8.88
N ALA A 230 -1.90 -31.79 8.28
CA ALA A 230 -1.47 -32.87 7.41
C ALA A 230 -0.97 -32.38 6.03
N PHE A 231 -1.51 -31.25 5.55
CA PHE A 231 -1.13 -30.65 4.27
C PHE A 231 0.11 -29.74 4.35
N ILE A 232 0.48 -29.30 5.55
CA ILE A 232 1.59 -28.37 5.78
C ILE A 232 2.84 -29.18 6.14
N VAL A 233 3.78 -29.27 5.20
CA VAL A 233 5.06 -29.97 5.38
C VAL A 233 6.16 -28.96 5.65
N GLN A 234 6.94 -29.16 6.72
CA GLN A 234 8.16 -28.38 6.94
C GLN A 234 9.23 -28.84 5.95
N GLN A 235 9.47 -28.06 4.90
CA GLN A 235 10.42 -28.36 3.85
C GLN A 235 10.96 -27.09 3.20
N CYS A 236 12.28 -26.94 3.30
CA CYS A 236 13.11 -26.09 2.46
C CYS A 236 13.79 -27.00 1.41
#